data_AF-A0A916DQ23-F1
#
_entry.id   AF-A0A916DQ23-F1
#
_cell.length_a   1.000
_cell.length_b   1.000
_cell.length_c   1.000
_cell.angle_alpha   90.00
_cell.angle_beta   90.00
_cell.angle_gamma   90.00
#
_symmetry.space_group_name_H-M   'P 1'
#
loop_
_entity.id
_entity.type
_entity.pdbx_description
1 polymer ?
#
loop_
_entity_poly.entity_id
_entity_poly.type
_entity_poly.pdbx_seq_one_letter_code
_entity_poly.pdbx_strand_id
1 'polypeptide(L)'
;MVILDNGHGGMIGGNYQTLGKQYQFKDGTTIYEGEFNRAIKARVAELLTAKGIPYYDLVPENKDISLKERIRRANAIHEQYKGKTFLISIHADAGGGSGAGVFIAKQSSKKSILCHLG
;
A
#
# COMPACT_ATOMS: atom_id res chain seq x y z
N MET A 1 11.36 0.72 12.31
CA MET A 1 9.96 1.14 12.13
C MET A 1 9.49 0.70 10.75
N VAL A 2 8.42 -0.07 10.66
CA VAL A 2 7.81 -0.43 9.37
C VAL A 2 6.81 0.65 8.99
N ILE A 3 6.85 1.15 7.75
CA ILE A 3 5.88 2.10 7.22
C ILE A 3 5.01 1.33 6.24
N LEU A 4 3.70 1.33 6.45
CA LEU A 4 2.74 0.67 5.58
C LEU A 4 2.01 1.71 4.73
N ASP A 5 2.10 1.58 3.43
CA ASP A 5 1.44 2.41 2.42
C ASP A 5 0.54 1.54 1.54
N ASN A 6 -0.57 2.11 1.09
CA ASN A 6 -1.46 1.48 0.12
C ASN A 6 -1.64 2.40 -1.09
N GLY A 7 -1.64 1.81 -2.27
CA GLY A 7 -2.07 2.46 -3.50
C GLY A 7 -3.52 2.92 -3.39
N HIS A 8 -3.79 4.12 -3.90
CA HIS A 8 -5.12 4.63 -4.18
C HIS A 8 -6.02 4.92 -2.96
N GLY A 9 -7.11 5.63 -3.21
CA GLY A 9 -8.16 5.91 -2.24
C GLY A 9 -9.14 4.75 -2.13
N GLY A 10 -9.82 4.67 -0.98
CA GLY A 10 -10.89 3.72 -0.73
C GLY A 10 -12.27 4.26 -1.13
N MET A 11 -13.30 3.85 -0.38
CA MET A 11 -14.67 4.32 -0.52
C MET A 11 -15.01 5.46 0.46
N ILE A 12 -15.69 6.50 -0.03
CA ILE A 12 -16.27 7.56 0.81
C ILE A 12 -17.72 7.77 0.40
N GLY A 13 -18.65 7.47 1.30
CA GLY A 13 -20.09 7.62 1.04
C GLY A 13 -20.56 6.85 -0.20
N GLY A 14 -20.02 5.64 -0.44
CA GLY A 14 -20.32 4.83 -1.61
C GLY A 14 -19.60 5.23 -2.90
N ASN A 15 -18.82 6.32 -2.89
CA ASN A 15 -18.06 6.79 -4.04
C ASN A 15 -16.60 6.38 -3.94
N TYR A 16 -16.12 5.66 -4.96
CA TYR A 16 -14.72 5.27 -5.04
C TYR A 16 -13.84 6.47 -5.36
N GLN A 17 -12.74 6.61 -4.64
CA GLN A 17 -11.92 7.83 -4.66
C GLN A 17 -10.89 7.86 -5.81
N THR A 18 -10.62 6.74 -6.46
CA THR A 18 -9.61 6.66 -7.54
C THR A 18 -10.20 6.11 -8.83
N LEU A 19 -10.76 6.99 -9.66
CA LEU A 19 -11.34 6.59 -10.94
C LEU A 19 -10.31 5.90 -11.85
N GLY A 20 -10.74 4.83 -12.52
CA GLY A 20 -9.93 4.07 -13.48
C GLY A 20 -9.07 2.99 -12.84
N LYS A 21 -9.13 2.83 -11.51
CA LYS A 21 -8.47 1.75 -10.76
C LYS A 21 -9.48 0.77 -10.17
N GLN A 22 -10.48 0.45 -10.97
CA GLN A 22 -11.48 -0.57 -10.67
C GLN A 22 -11.61 -1.51 -11.86
N TYR A 23 -11.90 -2.78 -11.59
CA TYR A 23 -12.13 -3.79 -12.60
C TYR A 23 -13.49 -4.45 -12.37
N GLN A 24 -14.32 -4.48 -13.41
CA GLN A 24 -15.62 -5.14 -13.37
C GLN A 24 -15.55 -6.47 -14.11
N PHE A 25 -15.93 -7.55 -13.44
CA PHE A 25 -16.03 -8.89 -13.98
C PHE A 25 -17.32 -9.05 -14.80
N LYS A 26 -17.36 -10.08 -15.65
CA LYS A 26 -18.53 -10.38 -16.51
C LYS A 26 -19.80 -10.68 -15.71
N ASP A 27 -19.67 -11.13 -14.47
CA ASP A 27 -20.79 -11.41 -13.56
C ASP A 27 -21.31 -10.16 -12.83
N GLY A 28 -20.72 -8.99 -13.08
CA GLY A 28 -21.10 -7.71 -12.46
C GLY A 28 -20.30 -7.37 -11.20
N THR A 29 -19.52 -8.30 -10.64
CA THR A 29 -18.65 -8.04 -9.50
C THR A 29 -17.64 -6.95 -9.84
N THR A 30 -17.38 -6.01 -8.94
CA THR A 30 -16.37 -4.96 -9.14
C THR A 30 -15.33 -5.03 -8.02
N ILE A 31 -14.05 -5.08 -8.41
CA ILE A 31 -12.92 -4.91 -7.50
C ILE A 31 -12.41 -3.49 -7.64
N TYR A 32 -12.18 -2.85 -6.50
CA TYR A 32 -11.59 -1.52 -6.38
C TYR A 32 -10.18 -1.68 -5.84
N GLU A 33 -9.17 -1.29 -6.62
CA GLU A 33 -7.76 -1.52 -6.28
C GLU A 33 -7.40 -0.95 -4.89
N GLY A 34 -7.89 0.26 -4.58
CA GLY A 34 -7.62 0.91 -3.29
C GLY A 34 -8.26 0.22 -2.10
N GLU A 35 -9.46 -0.36 -2.24
CA GLU A 35 -10.09 -1.16 -1.18
C GLU A 35 -9.32 -2.47 -0.96
N PHE A 36 -8.95 -3.14 -2.06
CA PHE A 36 -8.17 -4.36 -2.03
C PHE A 36 -6.79 -4.15 -1.38
N ASN A 37 -6.07 -3.10 -1.77
CA ASN A 37 -4.78 -2.74 -1.19
C ASN A 37 -4.89 -2.46 0.32
N ARG A 38 -5.97 -1.78 0.75
CA ARG A 38 -6.24 -1.50 2.17
C ARG A 38 -6.52 -2.77 2.97
N ALA A 39 -7.28 -3.72 2.41
CA ALA A 39 -7.53 -5.00 3.05
C ALA A 39 -6.24 -5.80 3.28
N ILE A 40 -5.34 -5.84 2.28
CA ILE A 40 -4.02 -6.48 2.44
C ILE A 40 -3.17 -5.73 3.48
N LYS A 41 -3.14 -4.40 3.43
CA LYS A 41 -2.42 -3.58 4.42
C LYS A 41 -2.89 -3.87 5.84
N ALA A 42 -4.21 -3.97 6.04
CA ALA A 42 -4.79 -4.33 7.34
C ALA A 42 -4.32 -5.70 7.81
N ARG A 43 -4.29 -6.70 6.92
CA ARG A 43 -3.77 -8.02 7.25
C ARG A 43 -2.28 -8.02 7.60
N VAL A 44 -1.47 -7.23 6.90
CA VAL A 44 -0.05 -7.04 7.24
C VAL A 44 0.10 -6.38 8.62
N ALA A 45 -0.70 -5.36 8.90
CA ALA A 45 -0.71 -4.67 10.20
C ALA A 45 -1.08 -5.61 11.36
N GLU A 46 -2.07 -6.48 11.18
CA GLU A 46 -2.44 -7.53 12.15
C GLU A 46 -1.26 -8.47 12.43
N LEU A 47 -0.56 -8.93 11.39
CA LEU A 47 0.58 -9.83 11.53
C LEU A 47 1.77 -9.16 12.23
N LEU A 48 2.02 -7.88 11.95
CA LEU A 48 3.06 -7.10 12.64
C LEU A 48 2.70 -6.91 14.11
N THR A 49 1.43 -6.59 14.41
CA THR A 49 0.90 -6.47 15.78
C THR A 49 1.08 -7.76 16.55
N ALA A 50 0.68 -8.90 15.98
CA ALA A 50 0.81 -10.21 16.61
C ALA A 50 2.27 -10.60 16.90
N LYS A 51 3.23 -10.05 16.15
CA LYS A 51 4.67 -10.27 16.34
C LYS A 51 5.35 -9.20 17.20
N GLY A 52 4.61 -8.21 17.71
CA GLY A 52 5.17 -7.10 18.48
C GLY A 52 6.10 -6.18 17.65
N ILE A 53 5.94 -6.15 16.33
CA ILE A 53 6.76 -5.31 15.44
C ILE A 53 6.07 -3.95 15.25
N PRO A 54 6.70 -2.83 15.61
CA PRO A 54 6.10 -1.51 15.47
C PRO A 54 5.99 -1.09 14.00
N TYR A 55 4.82 -0.56 13.65
CA TYR A 55 4.52 -0.03 12.32
C TYR A 55 3.80 1.32 12.37
N TYR A 56 3.82 2.04 11.25
CA TYR A 56 3.11 3.29 11.01
C TYR A 56 2.23 3.12 9.78
N ASP A 57 0.93 3.34 9.92
CA ASP A 57 0.00 3.41 8.78
C ASP A 57 0.11 4.79 8.11
N LEU A 58 0.66 4.83 6.90
CA LEU A 58 0.97 6.06 6.19
C LEU A 58 -0.28 6.79 5.65
N VAL A 59 -1.29 6.01 5.27
CA VAL A 59 -2.51 6.48 4.62
C VAL A 59 -3.74 5.82 5.27
N PRO A 60 -4.04 6.17 6.54
CA PRO A 60 -5.21 5.65 7.22
C PRO A 60 -6.51 6.16 6.58
N GLU A 61 -6.48 7.30 5.88
CA GLU A 61 -7.66 7.92 5.31
C GLU A 61 -8.12 7.23 4.02
N ASN A 62 -9.43 7.13 3.78
CA ASN A 62 -9.98 6.62 2.52
C ASN A 62 -9.78 7.56 1.33
N LYS A 63 -9.50 8.85 1.56
CA LYS A 63 -9.28 9.81 0.49
C LYS A 63 -8.04 9.43 -0.31
N ASP A 64 -8.13 9.49 -1.64
CA ASP A 64 -6.94 9.34 -2.47
C ASP A 64 -6.02 10.56 -2.29
N ILE A 65 -4.76 10.30 -1.96
CA ILE A 65 -3.75 11.34 -1.77
C ILE A 65 -2.63 11.14 -2.79
N SER A 66 -2.09 12.26 -3.26
CA SER A 66 -1.05 12.23 -4.29
C SER A 66 0.17 11.40 -3.87
N LEU A 67 0.85 10.80 -4.84
CA LEU A 67 2.13 10.12 -4.60
C LEU A 67 3.14 11.04 -3.91
N LYS A 68 3.16 12.33 -4.27
CA LYS A 68 4.01 13.35 -3.64
C LYS A 68 3.74 13.47 -2.13
N GLU A 69 2.47 13.47 -1.73
CA GLU A 69 2.08 13.56 -0.33
C GLU A 69 2.47 12.28 0.44
N ARG A 70 2.27 11.10 -0.16
CA ARG A 70 2.72 9.82 0.42
C ARG A 70 4.23 9.80 0.66
N ILE A 71 5.02 10.20 -0.34
CA ILE A 71 6.48 10.32 -0.24
C ILE A 71 6.87 11.30 0.87
N ARG A 72 6.22 12.48 0.92
CA ARG A 72 6.48 13.49 1.95
C ARG A 72 6.25 12.94 3.36
N ARG A 73 5.11 12.26 3.59
CA ARG A 73 4.80 11.62 4.89
C ARG A 73 5.83 10.53 5.23
N ALA A 74 6.19 9.67 4.26
CA ALA A 74 7.13 8.57 4.49
C ALA A 74 8.53 9.08 4.85
N ASN A 75 8.99 10.13 4.18
CA ASN A 75 10.28 10.78 4.46
C ASN A 75 10.30 11.43 5.84
N ALA A 76 9.21 12.07 6.29
CA ALA A 76 9.11 12.63 7.63
C ALA A 76 9.26 11.54 8.71
N ILE A 77 8.62 10.38 8.52
CA ILE A 77 8.81 9.23 9.42
C ILE A 77 10.24 8.67 9.31
N HIS A 78 10.81 8.60 8.11
CA HIS A 78 12.20 8.17 7.92
C HIS A 78 13.19 9.03 8.71
N GLU A 79 13.03 10.35 8.66
CA GLU A 79 13.83 11.32 9.40
C GLU A 79 13.65 11.18 10.92
N GLN A 80 12.40 11.10 11.39
CA GLN A 80 12.07 10.91 12.81
C GLN A 80 12.76 9.67 13.40
N TYR A 81 12.87 8.59 12.61
CA TYR A 81 13.52 7.34 13.02
C TYR A 81 14.99 7.23 12.60
N LYS A 82 15.64 8.36 12.27
CA LYS A 82 17.09 8.45 11.94
C LYS A 82 17.50 7.47 10.84
N GLY A 83 16.64 7.32 9.84
CA GLY A 83 16.82 6.44 8.70
C GLY A 83 16.56 4.94 8.96
N LYS A 84 16.17 4.56 10.19
CA LYS A 84 15.90 3.16 10.58
C LYS A 84 14.45 2.75 10.27
N THR A 85 14.05 2.94 9.02
CA THR A 85 12.71 2.60 8.54
C THR A 85 12.73 1.65 7.34
N PHE A 86 11.61 0.94 7.14
CA PHE A 86 11.35 0.09 5.99
C PHE A 86 9.95 0.38 5.49
N LEU A 87 9.81 0.81 4.23
CA LEU A 87 8.52 1.13 3.61
C LEU A 87 8.01 -0.05 2.80
N ILE A 88 6.77 -0.45 3.05
CA ILE A 88 6.01 -1.42 2.25
C ILE A 88 4.87 -0.65 1.60
N SER A 89 4.86 -0.59 0.27
CA SER A 89 3.77 0.04 -0.50
C SER A 89 3.04 -1.05 -1.29
N ILE A 90 1.75 -1.23 -0.98
CA ILE A 90 0.92 -2.32 -1.52
C ILE A 90 0.10 -1.79 -2.69
N HIS A 91 0.20 -2.45 -3.84
CA HIS A 91 -0.54 -2.17 -5.07
C HIS A 91 -1.00 -3.48 -5.68
N ALA A 92 -2.04 -3.45 -6.50
CA ALA A 92 -2.51 -4.60 -7.24
C ALA A 92 -2.55 -4.27 -8.72
N ASP A 93 -1.91 -5.11 -9.54
CA ASP A 93 -1.95 -4.95 -10.98
C ASP A 93 -3.25 -5.55 -11.53
N ALA A 94 -3.96 -4.79 -12.35
CA ALA A 94 -5.16 -5.22 -13.07
C ALA A 94 -4.89 -5.54 -14.55
N GLY A 95 -3.62 -5.73 -14.92
CA GLY A 95 -3.28 -6.26 -16.24
C GLY A 95 -3.58 -7.75 -16.27
N GLY A 96 -4.26 -8.26 -17.29
CA GLY A 96 -4.85 -9.62 -17.36
C GLY A 96 -3.90 -10.83 -17.27
N GLY A 97 -2.72 -10.68 -16.67
CA GLY A 97 -1.90 -11.78 -16.18
C GLY A 97 -2.31 -12.24 -14.77
N SER A 98 -1.62 -13.25 -14.28
CA SER A 98 -1.65 -13.73 -12.89
C SER A 98 -0.22 -13.73 -12.37
N GLY A 99 -0.02 -13.56 -11.07
CA GLY A 99 1.32 -13.47 -10.48
C GLY A 99 1.53 -12.21 -9.67
N ALA A 100 2.75 -12.11 -9.14
CA ALA A 100 3.15 -11.02 -8.30
C ALA A 100 4.61 -10.61 -8.42
N GLY A 101 4.88 -9.30 -8.47
CA GLY A 101 6.23 -8.74 -8.49
C GLY A 101 6.46 -7.60 -7.50
N VAL A 102 7.58 -7.61 -6.77
CA VAL A 102 7.97 -6.46 -5.95
C VAL A 102 8.88 -5.57 -6.74
N PHE A 103 8.63 -4.28 -6.61
CA PHE A 103 9.53 -3.24 -7.08
C PHE A 103 10.36 -2.73 -5.90
N ILE A 104 11.67 -2.92 -6.00
CA ILE A 104 12.63 -2.23 -5.13
C ILE A 104 13.12 -1.00 -5.90
N ALA A 105 12.94 0.18 -5.33
CA ALA A 105 13.48 1.41 -5.90
C ALA A 105 15.00 1.27 -6.10
N LYS A 106 15.49 1.74 -7.25
CA LYS A 106 16.90 1.64 -7.68
C LYS A 106 17.91 2.25 -6.69
N GLN A 107 17.44 3.11 -5.78
CA GLN A 107 18.20 3.81 -4.74
C GLN A 107 17.82 3.37 -3.31
N SER A 108 17.12 2.26 -3.17
CA SER A 108 16.84 1.69 -1.85
C SER A 108 18.16 1.29 -1.16
N SER A 109 18.19 1.34 0.18
CA SER A 109 19.37 0.85 0.90
C SER A 109 19.61 -0.62 0.55
N LYS A 110 20.88 -1.06 0.50
CA LYS A 110 21.30 -2.45 0.21
C LYS A 110 20.64 -3.53 1.11
N LYS A 111 19.80 -3.16 2.08
CA LYS A 111 19.13 -4.02 3.06
C LYS A 111 17.62 -4.22 2.81
N SER A 112 17.08 -3.73 1.70
CA SER A 112 15.65 -3.85 1.38
C SER A 112 15.34 -5.27 0.89
N ILE A 113 14.39 -5.97 1.52
CA ILE A 113 13.99 -7.36 1.18
C ILE A 113 12.75 -7.33 0.27
N LEU A 114 12.79 -8.17 -0.78
CA LEU A 114 11.81 -8.34 -1.86
C LEU A 114 10.79 -9.45 -1.51
N CYS A 115 9.47 -9.20 -1.51
CA CYS A 115 8.42 -10.24 -1.42
C CYS A 115 7.07 -9.80 -2.03
N HIS A 116 6.62 -10.43 -3.13
CA HIS A 116 5.29 -10.22 -3.76
C HIS A 116 4.65 -11.58 -3.97
N LEU A 117 3.34 -11.64 -3.73
CA LEU A 117 2.48 -12.82 -3.82
C LEU A 117 1.29 -12.52 -4.73
N GLY A 118 1.03 -13.43 -5.68
CA GLY A 118 0.02 -13.32 -6.72
C GLY A 118 0.11 -14.50 -7.65
#